data_AF-A0A7J4D1A0-F1
#
_entry.id   AF-A0A7J4D1A0-F1
#
_cell.length_a   1.000
_cell.length_b   1.000
_cell.length_c   1.000
_cell.angle_alpha   90.00
_cell.angle_beta   90.00
_cell.angle_gamma   90.00
#
_symmetry.space_group_name_H-M   'P 1'
#
loop_
_entity.id
_entity.type
_entity.pdbx_description
1 polymer ?
#
loop_
_entity_poly.entity_id
_entity_poly.type
_entity_poly.pdbx_seq_one_letter_code
_entity_poly.pdbx_strand_id
1 'polypeptide(L)' 'HPLPRVDEISTDVDETKHAAYFRQAFNGVPVRMALLEQLMGKKK' A
#
# COMPACT_ATOMS: atom_id res chain seq x y z
N HIS A 1 -3.16 6.82 -2.87
CA HIS A 1 -4.07 6.37 -3.93
C HIS A 1 -4.11 4.84 -3.89
N PRO A 2 -5.30 4.21 -3.83
CA PRO A 2 -5.42 2.76 -3.71
C PRO A 2 -5.08 1.97 -4.99
N LEU A 3 -5.02 2.65 -6.15
CA LEU A 3 -4.83 2.06 -7.49
C LEU A 3 -6.02 1.16 -7.94
N PRO A 4 -6.17 0.83 -9.24
CA PRO A 4 -5.44 1.42 -10.38
C PRO A 4 -5.73 2.92 -10.47
N ARG A 5 -4.73 3.70 -10.93
CA ARG A 5 -4.99 5.09 -11.34
C ARG A 5 -5.35 5.13 -12.83
N VAL A 6 -6.14 6.09 -13.24
CA VAL A 6 -6.51 6.33 -14.64
C VAL A 6 -5.95 7.69 -15.08
N ASP A 7 -6.58 8.78 -14.68
CA ASP A 7 -6.23 10.17 -15.03
C ASP A 7 -6.24 11.11 -13.82
N GLU A 8 -6.66 10.61 -12.66
CA GLU A 8 -6.78 11.36 -11.41
C GLU A 8 -5.43 11.80 -10.82
N ILE A 9 -4.31 11.22 -11.28
CA ILE A 9 -2.95 11.58 -10.86
C ILE A 9 -2.02 11.49 -12.08
N SER A 10 -1.43 12.63 -12.48
CA SER A 10 -0.41 12.68 -13.55
C SER A 10 0.78 11.77 -13.21
N THR A 11 1.37 11.14 -14.23
CA THR A 11 2.60 10.34 -14.10
C THR A 11 3.77 11.17 -13.58
N ASP A 12 3.81 12.47 -13.83
CA ASP A 12 4.89 13.36 -13.36
C ASP A 12 4.96 13.42 -11.82
N VAL A 13 3.86 13.09 -11.15
CA VAL A 13 3.81 13.03 -9.68
C VAL A 13 4.67 11.89 -9.14
N ASP A 14 4.93 10.84 -9.92
CA ASP A 14 5.71 9.65 -9.52
C ASP A 14 7.14 10.00 -9.08
N GLU A 15 7.75 10.99 -9.71
CA GLU A 15 9.13 11.42 -9.43
C GLU A 15 9.22 12.29 -8.18
N THR A 16 8.09 12.74 -7.65
CA THR A 16 8.07 13.57 -6.45
C THR A 16 8.24 12.73 -5.19
N LYS A 17 8.87 13.31 -4.16
CA LYS A 17 8.93 12.71 -2.81
C LYS A 17 7.56 12.45 -2.16
N HIS A 18 6.48 12.97 -2.75
CA HIS A 18 5.12 12.87 -2.23
C HIS A 18 4.36 11.65 -2.78
N ALA A 19 4.89 10.97 -3.80
CA ALA A 19 4.29 9.76 -4.38
C ALA A 19 4.33 8.57 -3.40
N ALA A 20 3.30 8.47 -2.55
CA ALA A 20 3.21 7.43 -1.53
C ALA A 20 2.42 6.18 -1.97
N TYR A 21 1.73 6.20 -3.11
CA TYR A 21 0.80 5.15 -3.54
C TYR A 21 1.46 3.81 -3.86
N PHE A 22 2.69 3.79 -4.39
CA PHE A 22 3.43 2.54 -4.59
C PHE A 22 3.82 1.90 -3.25
N ARG A 23 4.35 2.70 -2.32
CA ARG A 23 4.64 2.26 -0.95
C ARG A 23 3.37 1.79 -0.23
N GLN A 24 2.25 2.50 -0.42
CA GLN A 24 0.94 2.10 0.12
C GLN A 24 0.50 0.74 -0.40
N ALA A 25 0.59 0.48 -1.72
CA ALA A 25 0.24 -0.80 -2.31
C ALA A 25 1.12 -1.94 -1.79
N PHE A 26 2.44 -1.71 -1.72
CA PHE A 26 3.39 -2.64 -1.12
C PHE A 26 3.04 -2.96 0.34
N ASN A 27 2.77 -1.94 1.16
CA ASN A 27 2.41 -2.09 2.57
C ASN A 27 1.13 -2.93 2.78
N GLY A 28 0.29 -3.09 1.76
CA GLY A 28 -0.86 -3.99 1.81
C GLY A 28 -0.49 -5.47 2.04
N VAL A 29 0.71 -5.92 1.64
CA VAL A 29 1.17 -7.30 1.90
C VAL A 29 1.50 -7.52 3.38
N PRO A 30 2.45 -6.80 4.01
CA PRO A 30 2.78 -7.01 5.41
C PRO A 30 1.61 -6.71 6.35
N VAL A 31 0.73 -5.75 6.02
CA VAL A 31 -0.48 -5.48 6.82
C VAL A 31 -1.44 -6.68 6.79
N ARG A 32 -1.69 -7.27 5.62
CA ARG A 32 -2.54 -8.48 5.53
C ARG A 32 -1.90 -9.67 6.23
N MET A 33 -0.58 -9.85 6.11
CA MET A 33 0.14 -10.89 6.85
C MET A 33 -0.04 -10.74 8.35
N ALA A 34 0.18 -9.54 8.90
CA ALA A 34 0.00 -9.27 10.33
C ALA A 34 -1.46 -9.48 10.78
N LEU A 35 -2.44 -9.09 9.95
CA LEU A 35 -3.85 -9.33 10.23
C LEU A 35 -4.18 -10.83 10.27
N LEU A 36 -3.71 -11.60 9.28
CA LEU A 36 -3.89 -13.05 9.25
C LEU A 36 -3.21 -13.73 10.44
N GLU A 37 -2.01 -13.30 10.80
CA GLU A 37 -1.29 -13.78 11.98
C GLU A 37 -2.11 -13.57 13.27
N GLN A 38 -2.69 -12.37 13.43
CA GLN A 38 -3.55 -12.04 14.57
C GLN A 38 -4.81 -12.92 14.59
N LEU A 39 -5.46 -13.14 13.44
CA LEU A 39 -6.67 -13.98 13.33
C LEU A 39 -6.38 -15.46 13.57
N MET A 40 -5.19 -15.93 13.20
CA MET A 40 -4.74 -17.31 13.43
C MET A 40 -4.26 -17.56 14.87
N GLY A 41 -4.37 -16.56 15.76
CA GLY A 41 -4.07 -16.72 17.18
C GLY A 41 -2.58 -16.73 17.52
N LYS A 42 -1.69 -16.31 16.60
CA LYS A 42 -0.29 -16.09 16.94
C LYS A 42 -0.19 -14.86 17.85
N LYS A 43 0.18 -15.10 19.11
CA LYS A 43 0.55 -14.03 20.04
C LYS A 43 2.00 -13.60 19.79
N LYS A 44 2.26 -12.31 19.97
CA LYS A 44 3.61 -11.73 20.05
C LYS A 44 4.48 -12.46 21.06
#